data_AF-A0A2N3FAC3-F1
#
_entry.id   AF-A0A2N3FAC3-F1
#
_cell.length_a   1.000
_cell.length_b   1.000
_cell.length_c   1.000
_cell.angle_alpha   90.00
_cell.angle_beta   90.00
_cell.angle_gamma   90.00
#
_symmetry.space_group_name_H-M   'P 1'
#
loop_
_entity.id
_entity.type
_entity.pdbx_description
1 polymer ?
#
loop_
_entity_poly.entity_id
_entity_poly.type
_entity_poly.pdbx_seq_one_letter_code
_entity_poly.pdbx_strand_id
1 'polypeptide(L)'
;IDRDDQPLERWARMRNAENAVVWDAYLGGVPVCVIGIESRPLQRLGFVPGDGPDTWTGGTLFPLSSKKVARAINAASGNRPVVVLANLSGFDGSPESMRKLQLEYGAEIGRAVVNFKGPMIFCVISRYHGGAYVVFSKTLNDSLEVAALEGSHASVIGGAPAAAVVFPAEVKARVLADERVRAVQEELSKASEHDRMSLRARYDEVFRTVFAEKQGDVAAYFDSVHCVDRAREVGSLQHIIPASSLRPYLVEAVERGMARTLDEAGIAAPTPTNGGRKAEVRELPFAFEPAQD
;
A
#
# COMPACT_ATOMS: atom_id res chain seq x y z
N ILE A 1 -15.12 -6.19 2.24
CA ILE A 1 -16.08 -6.14 3.37
C ILE A 1 -17.43 -6.63 2.91
N ASP A 2 -18.29 -6.96 3.86
CA ASP A 2 -19.68 -7.36 3.61
C ASP A 2 -20.45 -6.15 3.06
N ARG A 3 -21.52 -6.41 2.29
CA ARG A 3 -22.26 -5.37 1.54
C ARG A 3 -23.65 -5.08 2.11
N ASP A 4 -24.05 -5.83 3.11
CA ASP A 4 -25.31 -5.71 3.84
C ASP A 4 -25.37 -4.45 4.72
N ASP A 5 -24.24 -3.99 5.24
CA ASP A 5 -24.13 -2.74 6.00
C ASP A 5 -23.07 -1.79 5.42
N GLN A 6 -23.30 -0.47 5.57
CA GLN A 6 -22.29 0.53 5.24
C GLN A 6 -21.17 0.53 6.30
N PRO A 7 -19.89 0.56 5.89
CA PRO A 7 -18.78 0.65 6.84
C PRO A 7 -18.80 1.98 7.59
N LEU A 8 -18.47 1.94 8.88
CA LEU A 8 -18.31 3.14 9.70
C LEU A 8 -16.86 3.64 9.58
N GLU A 9 -16.66 4.77 8.92
CA GLU A 9 -15.33 5.38 8.85
C GLU A 9 -14.95 6.14 10.14
N ARG A 10 -13.88 5.68 10.79
CA ARG A 10 -13.31 6.32 11.97
C ARG A 10 -12.29 7.38 11.59
N TRP A 11 -12.34 8.50 12.28
CA TRP A 11 -11.42 9.64 12.09
C TRP A 11 -11.35 10.13 10.63
N ALA A 12 -12.46 10.05 9.89
CA ALA A 12 -12.57 10.58 8.52
C ALA A 12 -12.20 12.08 8.46
N ARG A 13 -12.50 12.82 9.52
CA ARG A 13 -12.25 14.27 9.64
C ARG A 13 -10.89 14.62 10.27
N MET A 14 -10.00 13.64 10.47
CA MET A 14 -8.67 13.92 10.99
C MET A 14 -7.81 14.53 9.88
N ARG A 15 -7.58 15.84 9.99
CA ARG A 15 -6.87 16.63 8.99
C ARG A 15 -5.43 16.16 8.78
N ASN A 16 -4.98 16.10 7.53
CA ASN A 16 -3.68 15.59 7.07
C ASN A 16 -3.46 14.10 7.36
N ALA A 17 -4.52 13.35 7.62
CA ALA A 17 -4.52 11.89 7.78
C ALA A 17 -5.48 11.21 6.79
N GLU A 18 -5.91 11.93 5.75
CA GLU A 18 -6.89 11.50 4.76
C GLU A 18 -6.40 10.31 3.92
N ASN A 19 -5.08 10.17 3.77
CA ASN A 19 -4.42 9.07 3.06
C ASN A 19 -4.49 7.72 3.80
N ALA A 20 -4.87 7.70 5.09
CA ALA A 20 -5.15 6.48 5.83
C ALA A 20 -6.67 6.37 6.07
N VAL A 21 -7.29 5.36 5.50
CA VAL A 21 -8.71 5.05 5.65
C VAL A 21 -8.86 4.01 6.76
N VAL A 22 -9.77 4.25 7.70
CA VAL A 22 -10.01 3.32 8.81
C VAL A 22 -11.49 3.07 8.94
N TRP A 23 -11.92 1.84 8.70
CA TRP A 23 -13.31 1.43 8.76
C TRP A 23 -13.54 0.40 9.87
N ASP A 24 -14.63 0.55 10.60
CA ASP A 24 -15.25 -0.58 11.29
C ASP A 24 -16.29 -1.17 10.33
N ALA A 25 -16.14 -2.46 10.01
CA ALA A 25 -16.96 -3.15 9.03
C ALA A 25 -17.12 -4.64 9.38
N TYR A 26 -17.97 -5.35 8.65
CA TYR A 26 -18.06 -6.81 8.74
C TYR A 26 -17.28 -7.48 7.61
N LEU A 27 -16.70 -8.63 7.93
CA LEU A 27 -16.01 -9.52 7.00
C LEU A 27 -16.39 -10.97 7.32
N GLY A 28 -17.29 -11.53 6.52
CA GLY A 28 -17.83 -12.87 6.77
C GLY A 28 -18.69 -12.91 8.05
N GLY A 29 -19.40 -11.83 8.35
CA GLY A 29 -20.16 -11.68 9.59
C GLY A 29 -19.33 -11.35 10.83
N VAL A 30 -17.99 -11.37 10.74
CA VAL A 30 -17.10 -10.98 11.85
C VAL A 30 -16.87 -9.47 11.82
N PRO A 31 -17.09 -8.73 12.93
CA PRO A 31 -16.73 -7.32 12.99
C PRO A 31 -15.20 -7.17 12.98
N VAL A 32 -14.69 -6.33 12.09
CA VAL A 32 -13.26 -6.10 11.89
C VAL A 32 -12.95 -4.60 11.78
N CYS A 33 -11.74 -4.24 12.19
CA CYS A 33 -11.14 -2.94 11.86
C CYS A 33 -10.37 -3.08 10.55
N VAL A 34 -10.81 -2.42 9.49
CA VAL A 34 -10.13 -2.41 8.19
C VAL A 34 -9.33 -1.13 8.05
N ILE A 35 -8.04 -1.24 7.78
CA ILE A 35 -7.14 -0.13 7.51
C ILE A 35 -6.74 -0.19 6.03
N GLY A 36 -7.05 0.86 5.28
CA GLY A 36 -6.64 1.03 3.89
C GLY A 36 -5.74 2.24 3.71
N ILE A 37 -4.89 2.19 2.69
CA ILE A 37 -4.04 3.32 2.30
C ILE A 37 -4.53 3.84 0.95
N GLU A 38 -4.86 5.13 0.89
CA GLU A 38 -5.35 5.75 -0.34
C GLU A 38 -4.26 5.68 -1.42
N SER A 39 -4.66 5.21 -2.60
CA SER A 39 -3.76 4.98 -3.72
C SER A 39 -3.71 6.17 -4.66
N ARG A 40 -4.72 7.04 -4.62
CA ARG A 40 -4.78 8.27 -5.41
C ARG A 40 -4.05 9.40 -4.68
N PRO A 41 -3.37 10.30 -5.41
CA PRO A 41 -2.89 11.52 -4.80
C PRO A 41 -4.07 12.35 -4.28
N LEU A 42 -3.97 12.84 -3.06
CA LEU A 42 -4.96 13.75 -2.47
C LEU A 42 -4.42 15.17 -2.41
N GLN A 43 -5.30 16.14 -2.67
CA GLN A 43 -4.94 17.54 -2.53
C GLN A 43 -4.75 17.90 -1.07
N ARG A 44 -3.72 18.70 -0.80
CA ARG A 44 -3.51 19.30 0.50
C ARG A 44 -4.45 20.48 0.67
N LEU A 45 -5.10 20.52 1.83
CA LEU A 45 -6.04 21.58 2.15
C LEU A 45 -5.34 22.62 3.04
N GLY A 46 -5.46 23.90 2.69
CA GLY A 46 -4.87 25.01 3.45
C GLY A 46 -3.43 25.32 3.03
N PHE A 47 -2.63 25.84 3.97
CA PHE A 47 -1.23 26.21 3.69
C PHE A 47 -0.34 24.98 3.47
N VAL A 48 0.42 25.00 2.38
CA VAL A 48 1.39 23.96 1.99
C VAL A 48 2.79 24.55 2.10
N PRO A 49 3.63 24.08 3.04
CA PRO A 49 5.03 24.49 3.14
C PRO A 49 5.82 24.08 1.90
N GLY A 50 6.76 24.91 1.46
CA GLY A 50 7.60 24.63 0.28
C GLY A 50 8.69 23.57 0.48
N ASP A 51 8.82 23.04 1.69
CA ASP A 51 9.79 22.00 2.05
C ASP A 51 9.14 20.67 2.43
N GLY A 52 7.87 20.52 2.05
CA GLY A 52 7.13 19.27 2.09
C GLY A 52 6.55 18.93 0.72
N PRO A 53 5.76 17.86 0.64
CA PRO A 53 5.17 17.43 -0.62
C PRO A 53 4.02 18.37 -1.02
N ASP A 54 3.90 18.68 -2.31
CA ASP A 54 2.80 19.53 -2.82
C ASP A 54 1.43 18.87 -2.67
N THR A 55 1.39 17.53 -2.73
CA THR A 55 0.18 16.71 -2.59
C THR A 55 0.43 15.55 -1.64
N TRP A 56 -0.62 14.97 -1.05
CA TRP A 56 -0.48 13.69 -0.38
C TRP A 56 -0.34 12.60 -1.42
N THR A 57 0.88 12.13 -1.64
CA THR A 57 1.16 11.05 -2.60
C THR A 57 0.50 9.76 -2.17
N GLY A 58 -0.12 9.05 -3.12
CA GLY A 58 -0.77 7.77 -2.86
C GLY A 58 0.20 6.70 -2.35
N GLY A 59 -0.27 5.88 -1.41
CA GLY A 59 0.49 4.79 -0.80
C GLY A 59 1.55 5.21 0.22
N THR A 60 1.73 6.50 0.46
CA THR A 60 2.71 7.02 1.42
C THR A 60 2.06 7.28 2.77
N LEU A 61 2.74 6.94 3.86
CA LEU A 61 2.35 7.33 5.22
C LEU A 61 2.98 8.68 5.58
N PHE A 62 2.15 9.67 5.86
CA PHE A 62 2.49 10.99 6.42
C PHE A 62 2.28 11.01 7.94
N PRO A 63 2.84 11.99 8.69
CA PRO A 63 2.85 11.98 10.15
C PRO A 63 1.49 11.72 10.81
N LEU A 64 0.46 12.47 10.43
CA LEU A 64 -0.87 12.32 11.04
C LEU A 64 -1.60 11.06 10.57
N SER A 65 -1.28 10.56 9.38
CA SER A 65 -1.78 9.28 8.89
C SER A 65 -1.15 8.10 9.63
N SER A 66 0.15 8.17 9.91
CA SER A 66 0.86 7.17 10.73
C SER A 66 0.26 7.13 12.13
N LYS A 67 0.01 8.31 12.72
CA LYS A 67 -0.69 8.44 13.99
C LYS A 67 -2.11 7.86 13.95
N LYS A 68 -2.87 8.10 12.88
CA LYS A 68 -4.23 7.54 12.69
C LYS A 68 -4.20 6.02 12.63
N VAL A 69 -3.25 5.43 11.89
CA VAL A 69 -3.04 3.97 11.80
C VAL A 69 -2.69 3.38 13.16
N ALA A 70 -1.69 3.93 13.85
CA ALA A 70 -1.29 3.47 15.19
C ALA A 70 -2.47 3.54 16.19
N ARG A 71 -3.26 4.61 16.12
CA ARG A 71 -4.47 4.77 16.95
C ARG A 71 -5.53 3.71 16.62
N ALA A 72 -5.74 3.40 15.34
CA ALA A 72 -6.71 2.40 14.91
C ALA A 72 -6.35 1.00 15.41
N ILE A 73 -5.07 0.61 15.29
CA ILE A 73 -4.56 -0.68 15.78
C ILE A 73 -4.76 -0.79 17.29
N ASN A 74 -4.34 0.23 18.05
CA ASN A 74 -4.53 0.24 19.50
C ASN A 74 -6.01 0.18 19.92
N ALA A 75 -6.90 0.85 19.19
CA ALA A 75 -8.34 0.86 19.49
C ALA A 75 -9.06 -0.46 19.15
N ALA A 76 -8.48 -1.29 18.29
CA ALA A 76 -9.00 -2.61 17.94
C ALA A 76 -8.42 -3.72 18.83
N SER A 77 -7.25 -3.50 19.44
CA SER A 77 -6.54 -4.48 20.26
C SER A 77 -7.41 -5.03 21.39
N GLY A 78 -7.47 -6.36 21.50
CA GLY A 78 -8.26 -7.09 22.49
C GLY A 78 -9.78 -7.01 22.29
N ASN A 79 -10.25 -6.43 21.18
CA ASN A 79 -11.67 -6.21 20.90
C ASN A 79 -12.10 -6.86 19.58
N ARG A 80 -11.39 -6.61 18.48
CA ARG A 80 -11.71 -7.16 17.16
C ARG A 80 -10.48 -7.33 16.27
N PRO A 81 -10.52 -8.23 15.27
CA PRO A 81 -9.43 -8.37 14.30
C PRO A 81 -9.12 -7.07 13.56
N VAL A 82 -7.86 -6.94 13.14
CA VAL A 82 -7.41 -5.89 12.23
C VAL A 82 -7.06 -6.49 10.88
N VAL A 83 -7.59 -5.90 9.80
CA VAL A 83 -7.23 -6.23 8.41
C VAL A 83 -6.63 -5.00 7.76
N VAL A 84 -5.36 -5.06 7.39
CA VAL A 84 -4.67 -3.98 6.68
C VAL A 84 -4.59 -4.32 5.19
N LEU A 85 -5.19 -3.47 4.35
CA LEU A 85 -5.06 -3.52 2.89
C LEU A 85 -3.93 -2.58 2.48
N ALA A 86 -2.75 -3.15 2.28
CA ALA A 86 -1.51 -2.42 2.15
C ALA A 86 -1.16 -2.11 0.69
N ASN A 87 -1.23 -0.83 0.34
CA ASN A 87 -0.46 -0.24 -0.75
C ASN A 87 0.53 0.75 -0.12
N LEU A 88 1.62 0.25 0.42
CA LEU A 88 2.59 1.05 1.18
C LEU A 88 3.89 1.22 0.38
N SER A 89 4.10 2.43 -0.14
CA SER A 89 5.36 2.87 -0.75
C SER A 89 6.40 3.30 0.29
N GLY A 90 5.99 3.49 1.54
CA GLY A 90 6.86 3.84 2.65
C GLY A 90 6.34 5.00 3.49
N PHE A 91 7.25 5.60 4.24
CA PHE A 91 7.03 6.80 5.05
C PHE A 91 7.55 8.02 4.30
N ASP A 92 6.86 9.15 4.41
CA ASP A 92 7.36 10.40 3.84
C ASP A 92 8.61 10.88 4.58
N GLY A 93 9.68 11.16 3.84
CA GLY A 93 10.97 11.61 4.37
C GLY A 93 11.23 13.11 4.19
N SER A 94 10.22 13.90 3.78
CA SER A 94 10.41 15.33 3.55
C SER A 94 10.83 16.08 4.84
N PRO A 95 11.58 17.19 4.73
CA PRO A 95 11.90 18.05 5.88
C PRO A 95 10.66 18.44 6.71
N GLU A 96 9.53 18.72 6.05
CA GLU A 96 8.26 18.97 6.72
C GLU A 96 7.84 17.79 7.61
N SER A 97 7.75 16.58 7.05
CA SER A 97 7.29 15.40 7.78
C SER A 97 8.23 15.04 8.93
N MET A 98 9.54 15.15 8.70
CA MET A 98 10.54 14.91 9.74
C MET A 98 10.37 15.85 10.93
N ARG A 99 10.15 17.15 10.69
CA ARG A 99 9.83 18.12 11.77
C ARG A 99 8.50 17.85 12.44
N LYS A 100 7.54 17.26 11.71
CA LYS A 100 6.22 16.86 12.22
C LYS A 100 6.22 15.47 12.89
N LEU A 101 7.37 15.03 13.40
CA LEU A 101 7.50 13.83 14.23
C LEU A 101 7.19 12.53 13.47
N GLN A 102 7.52 12.48 12.17
CA GLN A 102 7.30 11.28 11.36
C GLN A 102 7.93 10.02 11.94
N LEU A 103 9.17 10.12 12.46
CA LEU A 103 9.86 8.98 13.05
C LEU A 103 9.13 8.45 14.28
N GLU A 104 8.63 9.35 15.13
CA GLU A 104 7.87 8.97 16.33
C GLU A 104 6.56 8.30 15.94
N TYR A 105 5.79 8.89 15.01
CA TYR A 105 4.52 8.28 14.59
C TYR A 105 4.71 6.99 13.78
N GLY A 106 5.83 6.83 13.08
CA GLY A 106 6.21 5.55 12.48
C GLY A 106 6.52 4.50 13.55
N ALA A 107 7.31 4.86 14.57
CA ALA A 107 7.62 3.96 15.69
C ALA A 107 6.36 3.58 16.48
N GLU A 108 5.39 4.48 16.61
CA GLU A 108 4.10 4.21 17.24
C GLU A 108 3.29 3.13 16.52
N ILE A 109 3.41 2.99 15.19
CA ILE A 109 2.81 1.85 14.47
C ILE A 109 3.49 0.55 14.89
N GLY A 110 4.82 0.51 14.87
CA GLY A 110 5.56 -0.69 15.29
C GLY A 110 5.22 -1.10 16.72
N ARG A 111 5.15 -0.13 17.64
CA ARG A 111 4.71 -0.34 19.02
C ARG A 111 3.27 -0.86 19.10
N ALA A 112 2.35 -0.33 18.29
CA ALA A 112 0.97 -0.78 18.25
C ALA A 112 0.86 -2.22 17.74
N VAL A 113 1.63 -2.60 16.72
CA VAL A 113 1.66 -3.96 16.16
C VAL A 113 2.24 -4.95 17.17
N VAL A 114 3.38 -4.63 17.80
CA VAL A 114 4.00 -5.48 18.85
C VAL A 114 3.03 -5.73 20.01
N ASN A 115 2.31 -4.71 20.45
CA ASN A 115 1.39 -4.82 21.60
C ASN A 115 -0.04 -5.27 21.22
N PHE A 116 -0.31 -5.53 19.95
CA PHE A 116 -1.64 -5.89 19.49
C PHE A 116 -2.05 -7.27 20.02
N LYS A 117 -3.25 -7.36 20.56
CA LYS A 117 -3.85 -8.60 21.05
C LYS A 117 -5.01 -9.01 20.17
N GLY A 118 -4.91 -10.19 19.55
CA GLY A 118 -5.91 -10.75 18.65
C GLY A 118 -5.41 -10.85 17.21
N PRO A 119 -6.29 -11.24 16.27
CA PRO A 119 -5.88 -11.53 14.90
C PRO A 119 -5.54 -10.26 14.11
N MET A 120 -4.37 -10.25 13.46
CA MET A 120 -3.98 -9.18 12.54
C MET A 120 -3.63 -9.79 11.19
N ILE A 121 -4.28 -9.31 10.12
CA ILE A 121 -4.02 -9.74 8.75
C ILE A 121 -3.49 -8.55 7.99
N PHE A 122 -2.32 -8.70 7.36
CA PHE A 122 -1.71 -7.70 6.51
C PHE A 122 -1.67 -8.22 5.08
N CYS A 123 -2.51 -7.64 4.21
CA CYS A 123 -2.63 -8.04 2.83
C CYS A 123 -2.05 -6.98 1.91
N VAL A 124 -0.93 -7.30 1.25
CA VAL A 124 -0.31 -6.45 0.24
C VAL A 124 -1.15 -6.52 -1.04
N ILE A 125 -1.72 -5.38 -1.44
CA ILE A 125 -2.59 -5.28 -2.63
C ILE A 125 -1.88 -4.67 -3.84
N SER A 126 -0.72 -4.04 -3.64
CA SER A 126 0.04 -3.43 -4.74
C SER A 126 1.52 -3.36 -4.42
N ARG A 127 1.89 -2.56 -3.43
CA ARG A 127 3.29 -2.27 -3.11
C ARG A 127 3.54 -2.39 -1.62
N TYR A 128 4.71 -2.91 -1.28
CA TYR A 128 5.18 -3.04 0.09
C TYR A 128 6.68 -2.77 0.16
N HIS A 129 7.04 -1.52 0.47
CA HIS A 129 8.42 -1.05 0.40
C HIS A 129 8.98 -0.54 1.74
N GLY A 130 10.27 -0.80 1.95
CA GLY A 130 11.14 -0.07 2.88
C GLY A 130 10.63 -0.02 4.32
N GLY A 131 10.54 1.19 4.88
CA GLY A 131 10.18 1.38 6.29
C GLY A 131 8.80 0.82 6.67
N ALA A 132 7.87 0.72 5.73
CA ALA A 132 6.57 0.11 5.97
C ALA A 132 6.67 -1.39 6.29
N TYR A 133 7.68 -2.07 5.70
CA TYR A 133 7.98 -3.47 5.99
C TYR A 133 8.34 -3.68 7.46
N VAL A 134 9.17 -2.78 7.98
CA VAL A 134 9.73 -2.91 9.33
C VAL A 134 8.62 -2.87 10.38
N VAL A 135 7.62 -2.01 10.21
CA VAL A 135 6.55 -1.82 11.23
C VAL A 135 5.40 -2.82 11.12
N PHE A 136 5.29 -3.56 10.02
CA PHE A 136 4.29 -4.62 9.78
C PHE A 136 4.95 -5.98 9.52
N SER A 137 6.07 -6.26 10.17
CA SER A 137 6.76 -7.54 10.06
C SER A 137 6.13 -8.58 10.98
N LYS A 138 5.93 -9.81 10.48
CA LYS A 138 5.50 -10.96 11.29
C LYS A 138 6.41 -11.22 12.49
N THR A 139 7.70 -10.89 12.38
CA THR A 139 8.65 -11.01 13.49
C THR A 139 8.30 -10.15 14.70
N LEU A 140 7.40 -9.16 14.55
CA LEU A 140 6.95 -8.31 15.64
C LEU A 140 5.79 -8.91 16.44
N ASN A 141 4.99 -9.78 15.83
CA ASN A 141 3.79 -10.34 16.46
C ASN A 141 3.38 -11.64 15.76
N ASP A 142 3.35 -12.76 16.49
CA ASP A 142 3.01 -14.09 15.95
C ASP A 142 1.55 -14.19 15.47
N SER A 143 0.66 -13.32 15.95
CA SER A 143 -0.72 -13.21 15.49
C SER A 143 -0.86 -12.53 14.13
N LEU A 144 0.23 -11.98 13.59
CA LEU A 144 0.26 -11.32 12.28
C LEU A 144 0.38 -12.35 11.15
N GLU A 145 -0.63 -12.39 10.29
CA GLU A 145 -0.63 -13.14 9.04
C GLU A 145 -0.41 -12.18 7.86
N VAL A 146 0.61 -12.46 7.04
CA VAL A 146 1.01 -11.62 5.89
C VAL A 146 0.72 -12.37 4.59
N ALA A 147 -0.12 -11.76 3.76
CA ALA A 147 -0.44 -12.23 2.42
C ALA A 147 -0.19 -11.15 1.38
N ALA A 148 -0.01 -11.55 0.13
CA ALA A 148 0.12 -10.63 -1.00
C ALA A 148 -0.74 -11.08 -2.17
N LEU A 149 -1.24 -10.11 -2.94
CA LEU A 149 -1.84 -10.40 -4.24
C LEU A 149 -0.75 -10.73 -5.26
N GLU A 150 -1.06 -11.66 -6.16
CA GLU A 150 -0.26 -11.92 -7.37
C GLU A 150 0.05 -10.61 -8.11
N GLY A 151 1.29 -10.46 -8.56
CA GLY A 151 1.74 -9.24 -9.25
C GLY A 151 2.00 -8.03 -8.34
N SER A 152 1.87 -8.16 -7.02
CA SER A 152 2.33 -7.13 -6.08
C SER A 152 3.85 -7.12 -5.96
N HIS A 153 4.40 -6.03 -5.44
CA HIS A 153 5.84 -5.86 -5.21
C HIS A 153 6.17 -5.76 -3.73
N ALA A 154 7.22 -6.46 -3.30
CA ALA A 154 7.72 -6.45 -1.93
C ALA A 154 9.25 -6.34 -1.94
N SER A 155 9.78 -5.20 -1.48
CA SER A 155 11.22 -4.93 -1.54
C SER A 155 11.66 -3.86 -0.55
N VAL A 156 12.97 -3.71 -0.35
CA VAL A 156 13.52 -2.68 0.56
C VAL A 156 13.36 -1.27 -0.05
N ILE A 157 13.43 -1.16 -1.37
CA ILE A 157 13.35 0.08 -2.12
C ILE A 157 12.66 -0.21 -3.45
N GLY A 158 11.79 0.68 -3.94
CA GLY A 158 11.14 0.46 -5.24
C GLY A 158 12.13 0.58 -6.40
N GLY A 159 11.82 -0.02 -7.55
CA GLY A 159 12.68 0.01 -8.73
C GLY A 159 13.03 1.42 -9.19
N ALA A 160 12.06 2.34 -9.22
CA ALA A 160 12.31 3.73 -9.64
C ALA A 160 13.36 4.46 -8.77
N PRO A 161 13.23 4.50 -7.43
CA PRO A 161 14.26 5.08 -6.58
C PRO A 161 15.57 4.26 -6.57
N ALA A 162 15.51 2.94 -6.74
CA ALA A 162 16.72 2.12 -6.89
C ALA A 162 17.51 2.52 -8.14
N ALA A 163 16.86 2.66 -9.29
CA ALA A 163 17.49 3.11 -10.53
C ALA A 163 18.08 4.52 -10.40
N ALA A 164 17.36 5.42 -9.73
CA ALA A 164 17.76 6.82 -9.58
C ALA A 164 18.97 7.00 -8.63
N VAL A 165 19.01 6.27 -7.52
CA VAL A 165 19.93 6.54 -6.40
C VAL A 165 20.96 5.44 -6.20
N VAL A 166 20.56 4.17 -6.36
CA VAL A 166 21.43 3.01 -6.12
C VAL A 166 22.20 2.62 -7.37
N PHE A 167 21.56 2.71 -8.55
CA PHE A 167 22.14 2.29 -9.83
C PHE A 167 22.36 3.41 -10.87
N PRO A 168 22.76 4.65 -10.49
CA PRO A 168 22.92 5.73 -11.48
C PRO A 168 24.04 5.44 -12.49
N ALA A 169 25.08 4.71 -12.07
CA ALA A 169 26.19 4.34 -12.95
C ALA A 169 25.74 3.34 -14.05
N GLU A 170 24.92 2.36 -13.68
CA GLU A 170 24.34 1.38 -14.60
C GLU A 170 23.38 2.06 -15.60
N VAL A 171 22.50 2.94 -15.11
CA VAL A 171 21.62 3.74 -15.98
C VAL A 171 22.45 4.53 -16.99
N LYS A 172 23.47 5.26 -16.51
CA LYS A 172 24.36 6.04 -17.38
C LYS A 172 25.09 5.17 -18.40
N ALA A 173 25.59 4.00 -18.01
CA ALA A 173 26.26 3.08 -18.92
C ALA A 173 25.31 2.63 -20.05
N ARG A 174 24.07 2.27 -19.72
CA ARG A 174 23.04 1.89 -20.72
C ARG A 174 22.67 3.04 -21.65
N VAL A 175 22.59 4.27 -21.14
CA VAL A 175 22.32 5.47 -21.95
C VAL A 175 23.45 5.72 -22.95
N LEU A 176 24.71 5.63 -22.50
CA LEU A 176 25.87 5.84 -23.36
C LEU A 176 26.07 4.71 -24.38
N ALA A 177 25.56 3.51 -24.09
CA ALA A 177 25.55 2.39 -25.03
C ALA A 177 24.43 2.48 -26.08
N ASP A 178 23.38 3.28 -25.85
CA ASP A 178 22.22 3.42 -26.75
C ASP A 178 22.65 4.01 -28.11
N GLU A 179 22.22 3.37 -29.20
CA GLU A 179 22.59 3.75 -30.56
C GLU A 179 22.21 5.19 -30.90
N ARG A 180 21.08 5.69 -30.38
CA ARG A 180 20.63 7.07 -30.63
C ARG A 180 21.60 8.07 -30.02
N VAL A 181 22.09 7.80 -28.81
CA VAL A 181 23.07 8.67 -28.13
C VAL A 181 24.42 8.60 -28.83
N ARG A 182 24.87 7.40 -29.20
CA ARG A 182 26.15 7.20 -29.91
C ARG A 182 26.17 7.86 -31.28
N ALA A 183 25.08 7.79 -32.03
CA ALA A 183 24.97 8.42 -33.35
C ALA A 183 25.17 9.94 -33.26
N VAL A 184 24.50 10.61 -32.32
CA VAL A 184 24.63 12.07 -32.15
C VAL A 184 26.00 12.44 -31.58
N GLN A 185 26.61 11.60 -30.74
CA GLN A 185 28.00 11.81 -30.29
C GLN A 185 29.00 11.73 -31.44
N GLU A 186 28.80 10.79 -32.38
CA GLU A 186 29.66 10.66 -33.55
C GLU A 186 29.51 11.86 -34.48
N GLU A 187 28.28 12.33 -34.73
CA GLU A 187 28.01 13.57 -35.47
C GLU A 187 28.70 14.78 -34.82
N LEU A 188 28.59 14.93 -33.49
CA LEU A 188 29.26 15.98 -32.72
C LEU A 188 30.79 15.94 -32.85
N SER A 189 31.38 14.74 -32.91
CA SER A 189 32.83 14.58 -33.03
C SER A 189 33.38 15.05 -34.38
N LYS A 190 32.53 15.05 -35.42
CA LYS A 190 32.86 15.45 -36.80
C LYS A 190 32.32 16.84 -37.16
N ALA A 191 31.64 17.53 -36.24
CA ALA A 191 30.93 18.77 -36.49
C ALA A 191 31.85 19.98 -36.73
N SER A 192 31.40 20.89 -37.61
CA SER A 192 31.97 22.23 -37.74
C SER A 192 31.59 23.11 -36.53
N GLU A 193 32.33 24.18 -36.26
CA GLU A 193 32.00 25.13 -35.18
C GLU A 193 30.60 25.77 -35.33
N HIS A 194 30.11 25.91 -36.57
CA HIS A 194 28.78 26.45 -36.86
C HIS A 194 27.66 25.49 -36.44
N ASP A 195 27.84 24.19 -36.65
CA ASP A 195 26.79 23.18 -36.40
C ASP A 195 26.82 22.62 -34.97
N ARG A 196 27.93 22.85 -34.27
CA ARG A 196 28.20 22.32 -32.93
C ARG A 196 27.14 22.70 -31.90
N MET A 197 26.63 23.92 -31.94
CA MET A 197 25.60 24.39 -31.02
C MET A 197 24.26 23.65 -31.22
N SER A 198 23.83 23.50 -32.48
CA SER A 198 22.58 22.81 -32.82
C SER A 198 22.66 21.32 -32.48
N LEU A 199 23.78 20.68 -32.84
CA LEU A 199 24.03 19.27 -32.50
C LEU A 199 24.13 19.03 -30.99
N ARG A 200 24.61 20.02 -30.21
CA ARG A 200 24.62 19.92 -28.75
C ARG A 200 23.22 19.92 -28.17
N ALA A 201 22.35 20.81 -28.64
CA ALA A 201 20.94 20.84 -28.22
C ALA A 201 20.23 19.51 -28.56
N ARG A 202 20.47 18.97 -29.76
CA ARG A 202 19.96 17.65 -30.18
C ARG A 202 20.48 16.53 -29.29
N TYR A 203 21.77 16.54 -28.95
CA TYR A 203 22.36 15.58 -28.03
C TYR A 203 21.70 15.63 -26.65
N ASP A 204 21.51 16.83 -26.09
CA ASP A 204 20.92 16.99 -24.77
C ASP A 204 19.45 16.49 -24.74
N GLU A 205 18.69 16.72 -25.82
CA GLU A 205 17.32 16.21 -25.96
C GLU A 205 17.27 14.68 -26.08
N VAL A 206 18.09 14.09 -26.96
CA VAL A 206 18.18 12.64 -27.13
C VAL A 206 18.65 11.99 -25.84
N PHE A 207 19.69 12.53 -25.22
CA PHE A 207 20.22 12.03 -23.95
C PHE A 207 19.15 12.04 -22.87
N ARG A 208 18.39 13.12 -22.70
CA ARG A 208 17.32 13.21 -21.70
C ARG A 208 16.23 12.17 -21.93
N THR A 209 15.82 11.97 -23.18
CA THR A 209 14.78 10.98 -23.54
C THR A 209 15.27 9.56 -23.24
N VAL A 210 16.45 9.20 -23.74
CA VAL A 210 17.06 7.89 -23.51
C VAL A 210 17.35 7.65 -22.03
N PHE A 211 17.77 8.69 -21.29
CA PHE A 211 17.99 8.59 -19.85
C PHE A 211 16.72 8.19 -19.11
N ALA A 212 15.59 8.84 -19.39
CA ALA A 212 14.31 8.49 -18.78
C ALA A 212 13.89 7.04 -19.11
N GLU A 213 14.05 6.62 -20.37
CA GLU A 213 13.76 5.24 -20.80
C GLU A 213 14.65 4.21 -20.06
N LYS A 214 15.98 4.40 -20.08
CA LYS A 214 16.92 3.45 -19.45
C LYS A 214 16.80 3.43 -17.92
N GLN A 215 16.46 4.55 -17.31
CA GLN A 215 16.12 4.58 -15.89
C GLN A 215 14.86 3.74 -15.61
N GLY A 216 13.84 3.84 -16.47
CA GLY A 216 12.65 2.99 -16.43
C GLY A 216 12.95 1.50 -16.61
N ASP A 217 13.82 1.15 -17.57
CA ASP A 217 14.23 -0.25 -17.81
C ASP A 217 14.94 -0.86 -16.59
N VAL A 218 15.88 -0.11 -15.98
CA VAL A 218 16.58 -0.55 -14.77
C VAL A 218 15.61 -0.69 -13.61
N ALA A 219 14.66 0.23 -13.47
CA ALA A 219 13.62 0.15 -12.44
C ALA A 219 12.74 -1.09 -12.61
N ALA A 220 12.24 -1.35 -13.82
CA ALA A 220 11.41 -2.51 -14.11
C ALA A 220 12.17 -3.83 -13.90
N TYR A 221 13.43 -3.88 -14.31
CA TYR A 221 14.30 -5.03 -14.04
C TYR A 221 14.47 -5.27 -12.53
N PHE A 222 14.73 -4.21 -11.76
CA PHE A 222 14.85 -4.31 -10.31
C PHE A 222 13.57 -4.90 -9.68
N ASP A 223 12.40 -4.35 -10.03
CA ASP A 223 11.11 -4.82 -9.50
C ASP A 223 10.79 -6.28 -9.92
N SER A 224 11.29 -6.73 -11.07
CA SER A 224 11.14 -8.12 -11.52
C SER A 224 11.97 -9.12 -10.68
N VAL A 225 13.12 -8.68 -10.16
CA VAL A 225 13.99 -9.49 -9.29
C VAL A 225 13.51 -9.43 -7.83
N HIS A 226 12.92 -8.31 -7.43
CA HIS A 226 12.41 -8.05 -6.08
C HIS A 226 10.87 -8.13 -6.03
N CYS A 227 10.35 -9.32 -6.31
CA CYS A 227 8.93 -9.64 -6.37
C CYS A 227 8.41 -10.38 -5.12
N VAL A 228 7.09 -10.59 -5.05
CA VAL A 228 6.44 -11.31 -3.96
C VAL A 228 6.83 -12.79 -3.89
N ASP A 229 7.14 -13.44 -5.00
CA ASP A 229 7.60 -14.84 -5.00
C ASP A 229 8.90 -14.98 -4.23
N ARG A 230 9.87 -14.11 -4.50
CA ARG A 230 11.11 -14.03 -3.73
C ARG A 230 10.85 -13.71 -2.26
N ALA A 231 9.94 -12.78 -1.97
CA ALA A 231 9.58 -12.45 -0.59
C ALA A 231 8.98 -13.67 0.15
N ARG A 232 8.26 -14.55 -0.53
CA ARG A 232 7.78 -15.81 0.03
C ARG A 232 8.92 -16.79 0.27
N GLU A 233 9.82 -16.96 -0.70
CA GLU A 233 10.97 -17.87 -0.60
C GLU A 233 11.87 -17.55 0.60
N VAL A 234 12.06 -16.26 0.90
CA VAL A 234 12.86 -15.81 2.04
C VAL A 234 12.05 -15.71 3.35
N GLY A 235 10.78 -16.10 3.34
CA GLY A 235 9.91 -16.15 4.52
C GLY A 235 9.30 -14.82 4.97
N SER A 236 9.42 -13.76 4.16
CA SER A 236 8.85 -12.43 4.45
C SER A 236 7.32 -12.36 4.34
N LEU A 237 6.70 -13.27 3.58
CA LEU A 237 5.24 -13.41 3.48
C LEU A 237 4.85 -14.88 3.45
N GLN A 238 3.62 -15.21 3.88
CA GLN A 238 3.17 -16.60 4.00
C GLN A 238 2.37 -17.05 2.78
N HIS A 239 1.57 -16.16 2.20
CA HIS A 239 0.62 -16.50 1.14
C HIS A 239 0.69 -15.53 -0.04
N ILE A 240 0.65 -16.07 -1.25
CA ILE A 240 0.39 -15.33 -2.49
C ILE A 240 -0.96 -15.81 -3.00
N ILE A 241 -1.87 -14.89 -3.29
CA ILE A 241 -3.25 -15.20 -3.66
C ILE A 241 -3.67 -14.42 -4.91
N PRO A 242 -4.54 -15.00 -5.77
CA PRO A 242 -5.13 -14.25 -6.87
C PRO A 242 -6.10 -13.19 -6.34
N ALA A 243 -6.22 -12.07 -7.05
CA ALA A 243 -7.12 -10.98 -6.64
C ALA A 243 -8.60 -11.43 -6.49
N SER A 244 -9.02 -12.43 -7.26
CA SER A 244 -10.38 -13.01 -7.20
C SER A 244 -10.67 -13.74 -5.88
N SER A 245 -9.65 -14.27 -5.19
CA SER A 245 -9.80 -14.97 -3.91
C SER A 245 -9.54 -14.08 -2.69
N LEU A 246 -9.25 -12.78 -2.88
CA LEU A 246 -8.93 -11.85 -1.80
C LEU A 246 -9.95 -11.89 -0.66
N ARG A 247 -11.23 -11.72 -0.97
CA ARG A 247 -12.27 -11.69 0.05
C ARG A 247 -12.42 -13.06 0.76
N PRO A 248 -12.61 -14.18 0.05
CA PRO A 248 -12.64 -15.51 0.69
C PRO A 248 -11.42 -15.75 1.59
N TYR A 249 -10.22 -15.48 1.10
CA TYR A 249 -8.99 -15.65 1.88
C TYR A 249 -8.97 -14.80 3.15
N LEU A 250 -9.36 -13.53 3.08
CA LEU A 250 -9.37 -12.65 4.26
C LEU A 250 -10.40 -13.11 5.30
N VAL A 251 -11.56 -13.63 4.88
CA VAL A 251 -12.56 -14.22 5.79
C VAL A 251 -11.94 -15.41 6.52
N GLU A 252 -11.39 -16.37 5.77
CA GLU A 252 -10.79 -17.56 6.37
C GLU A 252 -9.58 -17.22 7.27
N ALA A 253 -8.77 -16.23 6.91
CA ALA A 253 -7.64 -15.77 7.72
C ALA A 253 -8.09 -15.16 9.05
N VAL A 254 -9.17 -14.37 9.02
CA VAL A 254 -9.79 -13.83 10.23
C VAL A 254 -10.36 -14.96 11.09
N GLU A 255 -11.09 -15.90 10.51
CA GLU A 255 -11.65 -17.05 11.23
C GLU A 255 -10.57 -17.92 11.87
N ARG A 256 -9.50 -18.27 11.12
CA ARG A 256 -8.35 -18.99 11.65
C ARG A 256 -7.70 -18.25 12.80
N GLY A 257 -7.47 -16.94 12.67
CA GLY A 257 -6.88 -16.13 13.72
C GLY A 257 -7.77 -16.07 14.97
N MET A 258 -9.07 -15.86 14.79
CA MET A 258 -10.05 -15.83 15.88
C MET A 258 -10.08 -17.16 16.63
N ALA A 259 -10.10 -18.29 15.92
CA ALA A 259 -10.05 -19.62 16.54
C ALA A 259 -8.81 -19.78 17.42
N ARG A 260 -7.60 -19.44 16.90
CA ARG A 260 -6.36 -19.48 17.69
C ARG A 260 -6.44 -18.61 18.95
N THR A 261 -6.89 -17.36 18.81
CA THR A 261 -6.98 -16.43 19.95
C THR A 261 -7.98 -16.90 21.01
N LEU A 262 -9.11 -17.47 20.61
CA LEU A 262 -10.12 -18.00 21.54
C LEU A 262 -9.64 -19.27 22.24
N ASP A 263 -8.97 -20.16 21.51
CA ASP A 263 -8.35 -21.38 22.06
C ASP A 263 -7.27 -21.02 23.09
N GLU A 264 -6.39 -20.05 22.80
CA GLU A 264 -5.38 -19.53 23.74
C GLU A 264 -6.00 -18.90 24.99
N ALA A 265 -7.18 -18.29 24.86
CA ALA A 265 -7.92 -17.73 25.98
C ALA A 265 -8.75 -18.78 26.75
N GLY A 266 -8.78 -20.04 26.31
CA GLY A 266 -9.62 -21.09 26.89
C GLY A 266 -11.13 -20.85 26.71
N ILE A 267 -11.52 -20.04 25.72
CA ILE A 267 -12.90 -19.71 25.40
C ILE A 267 -13.32 -20.60 24.22
N ALA A 268 -14.34 -21.43 24.41
CA ALA A 268 -14.88 -22.22 23.31
C ALA A 268 -15.32 -21.29 22.17
N ALA A 269 -14.82 -21.52 20.96
CA ALA A 269 -15.19 -20.72 19.80
C ALA A 269 -16.72 -20.73 19.63
N PRO A 270 -17.35 -19.56 19.42
CA PRO A 270 -18.78 -19.54 19.13
C PRO A 270 -19.03 -20.37 17.87
N THR A 271 -19.95 -21.32 17.95
CA THR A 271 -20.35 -22.12 16.79
C THR A 271 -20.78 -21.17 15.68
N PRO A 272 -20.22 -21.28 14.45
CA PRO A 272 -20.60 -20.39 13.36
C PRO A 272 -22.11 -20.49 13.18
N THR A 273 -22.81 -19.38 13.43
CA THR A 273 -24.22 -19.25 13.10
C THR A 273 -24.30 -19.09 11.60
N ASN A 274 -24.08 -20.19 10.88
CA ASN A 274 -24.55 -20.36 9.51
C ASN A 274 -26.09 -20.49 9.56
N GLY A 275 -26.74 -19.46 10.11
CA GLY A 275 -28.15 -19.24 10.03
C GLY A 275 -28.42 -18.76 8.62
N GLY A 276 -28.59 -19.72 7.71
CA GLY A 276 -29.36 -19.49 6.50
C GLY A 276 -30.74 -18.95 6.90
N ARG A 277 -30.84 -17.65 7.10
CA ARG A 277 -32.09 -16.93 6.87
C ARG A 277 -32.30 -17.05 5.36
N LYS A 278 -33.02 -18.09 4.95
CA LYS A 278 -33.89 -17.97 3.78
C LYS A 278 -34.59 -16.63 3.96
N ALA A 279 -34.36 -15.70 3.05
CA ALA A 279 -35.17 -14.50 2.97
C ALA A 279 -36.62 -14.99 2.80
N GLU A 280 -37.37 -15.06 3.89
CA GLU A 280 -38.82 -14.98 3.80
C GLU A 280 -39.09 -13.61 3.22
N VAL A 281 -39.36 -13.59 1.92
CA VAL A 281 -39.92 -12.45 1.22
C VAL A 281 -41.24 -12.16 1.91
N ARG A 282 -41.21 -11.22 2.86
CA ARG A 282 -42.42 -10.66 3.44
C ARG A 282 -42.98 -9.75 2.36
N GLU A 283 -43.92 -10.27 1.56
CA GLU A 283 -44.71 -9.46 0.66
C GLU A 283 -45.38 -8.35 1.48
N LEU A 284 -44.93 -7.11 1.25
CA LEU A 284 -45.61 -5.94 1.76
C LEU A 284 -46.88 -5.75 0.91
N PRO A 285 -48.07 -5.58 1.52
CA PRO A 285 -49.29 -5.38 0.76
C PRO A 285 -49.29 -3.94 0.22
N PHE A 286 -48.72 -3.73 -0.95
CA PHE A 286 -48.99 -2.54 -1.76
C PHE A 286 -50.11 -2.87 -2.74
N ALA A 287 -51.34 -2.63 -2.30
CA ALA A 287 -52.47 -2.48 -3.21
C ALA A 287 -52.30 -1.15 -3.96
N PHE A 288 -51.94 -1.20 -5.23
CA PHE A 288 -52.19 -0.12 -6.17
C PHE A 288 -53.57 -0.35 -6.76
N GLU A 289 -54.55 0.47 -6.37
CA GLU A 289 -55.80 0.58 -7.14
C GLU A 289 -55.51 1.31 -8.46
N PRO A 290 -55.93 0.77 -9.61
CA PRO A 290 -55.86 1.50 -10.87
C PRO A 290 -56.96 2.57 -10.88
N ALA A 291 -56.56 3.81 -11.19
CA ALA A 291 -57.50 4.89 -11.44
C ALA A 291 -58.51 4.48 -12.54
N GLN A 292 -59.79 4.60 -12.23
CA GLN A 292 -60.87 4.55 -13.21
C GLN A 292 -61.14 5.96 -13.74
N ASP A 293 -61.11 6.05 -15.07
CA ASP A 293 -61.57 7.10 -16.01
C ASP A 293 -61.10 8.55 -15.84
#